data_AF-A0A3Q8UYW3-F1
#
_entry.id   AF-A0A3Q8UYW3-F1
#
_cell.length_a   1.000
_cell.length_b   1.000
_cell.length_c   1.000
_cell.angle_alpha   90.00
_cell.angle_beta   90.00
_cell.angle_gamma   90.00
#
_symmetry.space_group_name_H-M   'P 1'
#
loop_
_entity.id
_entity.type
_entity.pdbx_description
1 polymer ?
#
loop_
_entity_poly.entity_id
_entity_poly.type
_entity_poly.pdbx_seq_one_letter_code
_entity_poly.pdbx_strand_id
1 'polypeptide(L)' 'MTIHDLGTLNRDLTTGRFVQAFTLSYGTVNGTIVRTLPASGIERVGALAARGAERGIVWDIEVTDKNGVDVTFDFACFQD' A
#
# COMPACT_ATOMS: atom_id res chain seq x y z
N MET A 1 -30.50 5.99 0.83
CA MET A 1 -29.77 4.72 0.69
C MET A 1 -28.33 5.00 1.07
N THR A 2 -28.00 4.80 2.35
CA THR A 2 -26.69 5.17 2.90
C THR A 2 -25.70 4.11 2.48
N ILE A 3 -24.85 4.44 1.51
CA ILE A 3 -23.68 3.63 1.20
C ILE A 3 -22.80 3.73 2.45
N HIS A 4 -22.76 2.67 3.25
CA HIS A 4 -21.81 2.56 4.34
C HIS A 4 -20.43 2.62 3.70
N ASP A 5 -19.72 3.72 3.93
CA ASP A 5 -18.32 3.86 3.60
C ASP A 5 -17.55 2.75 4.34
N LEU A 6 -17.27 1.64 3.64
CA LEU A 6 -16.46 0.52 4.11
C LEU A 6 -14.98 0.86 3.95
N GLY A 7 -14.60 2.11 4.24
CA GLY A 7 -13.38 2.81 3.82
C GLY A 7 -12.04 2.21 4.23
N THR A 8 -11.97 0.95 4.65
CA THR A 8 -10.69 0.27 4.86
C THR A 8 -10.74 -1.26 4.93
N LEU A 9 -11.82 -1.88 4.50
CA LEU A 9 -11.95 -3.34 4.56
C LEU A 9 -11.80 -3.92 3.15
N ASN A 10 -10.60 -4.40 2.84
CA ASN A 10 -10.36 -5.13 1.61
C ASN A 10 -10.58 -6.62 1.86
N ARG A 11 -11.18 -7.32 0.90
CA ARG A 11 -11.38 -8.77 1.02
C ARG A 11 -10.06 -9.44 0.73
N ASP A 12 -9.47 -10.07 1.75
CA ASP A 12 -8.31 -10.92 1.55
C ASP A 12 -8.73 -12.08 0.63
N LEU A 13 -8.15 -12.14 -0.57
CA LEU A 13 -8.53 -13.12 -1.59
C LEU A 13 -8.10 -14.55 -1.24
N THR A 14 -7.22 -14.71 -0.25
CA THR A 14 -6.69 -16.00 0.20
C THR A 14 -7.62 -16.63 1.25
N THR A 15 -8.17 -15.81 2.14
CA THR A 15 -8.96 -16.25 3.32
C THR A 15 -10.44 -15.87 3.20
N GLY A 16 -10.79 -15.00 2.26
CA GLY A 16 -12.14 -14.48 2.06
C GLY A 16 -12.60 -13.50 3.15
N ARG A 17 -11.76 -13.21 4.16
CA ARG A 17 -12.08 -12.31 5.27
C ARG A 17 -11.80 -10.86 4.92
N PHE A 18 -12.58 -9.96 5.49
CA PHE A 18 -12.26 -8.53 5.47
C PHE A 18 -11.07 -8.29 6.40
N VAL A 19 -10.03 -7.67 5.87
CA VAL A 19 -8.82 -7.31 6.61
C VAL A 19 -8.54 -5.82 6.49
N GLN A 20 -7.75 -5.30 7.42
CA GLN A 20 -7.28 -3.92 7.36
C GLN A 20 -6.52 -3.70 6.05
N ALA A 21 -6.89 -2.64 5.36
CA ALA A 21 -6.20 -2.18 4.16
C ALA A 21 -5.37 -0.93 4.46
N PHE A 22 -4.35 -0.74 3.62
CA PHE A 22 -3.40 0.34 3.66
C PHE A 22 -3.28 0.91 2.26
N THR A 23 -2.96 2.19 2.15
CA THR A 23 -2.78 2.86 0.86
C THR A 23 -1.31 3.05 0.59
N LEU A 24 -0.78 2.31 -0.39
CA LEU A 24 0.56 2.51 -0.93
C LEU A 24 0.49 3.53 -2.07
N SER A 25 1.28 4.59 -1.98
CA SER A 25 1.50 5.56 -3.04
C SER A 25 2.98 5.59 -3.42
N TYR A 26 3.27 5.81 -4.71
CA TYR A 26 4.64 6.02 -5.18
C TYR A 26 4.66 6.71 -6.56
N GLY A 27 5.69 7.51 -6.80
CA GLY A 27 6.00 8.15 -8.07
C GLY A 27 6.68 7.21 -9.06
N THR A 28 6.36 7.38 -10.33
CA THR A 28 7.07 6.76 -11.47
C THR A 28 7.21 7.77 -12.60
N VAL A 29 8.00 7.44 -13.63
CA VAL A 29 8.13 8.26 -14.85
C VAL A 29 6.81 8.51 -15.57
N ASN A 30 5.81 7.66 -15.33
CA ASN A 30 4.47 7.76 -15.92
C ASN A 30 3.46 8.44 -14.98
N GLY A 31 3.91 8.96 -13.84
CA GLY A 31 3.07 9.58 -12.81
C GLY A 31 2.92 8.73 -11.55
N THR A 32 2.07 9.22 -10.65
CA THR A 32 1.83 8.61 -9.33
C THR A 32 0.92 7.40 -9.44
N ILE A 33 1.34 6.31 -8.80
CA ILE A 33 0.53 5.11 -8.61
C ILE A 33 0.01 5.11 -7.18
N VAL A 34 -1.28 4.80 -7.02
CA VAL A 34 -1.93 4.65 -5.71
C VAL A 34 -2.67 3.32 -5.68
N ARG A 35 -2.44 2.52 -4.63
CA ARG A 35 -3.11 1.22 -4.43
C ARG A 35 -3.51 1.01 -2.99
N THR A 36 -4.76 0.65 -2.77
CA THR A 36 -5.26 0.23 -1.47
C THR A 36 -5.24 -1.29 -1.37
N LEU A 37 -4.40 -1.83 -0.50
CA LEU A 37 -4.08 -3.26 -0.42
C LEU A 37 -4.10 -3.74 1.04
N PRO A 38 -4.37 -5.04 1.30
CA PRO A 38 -4.09 -5.62 2.61
C PRO A 38 -2.57 -5.63 2.88
N ALA A 39 -2.17 -5.81 4.13
CA ALA A 39 -0.77 -5.84 4.53
C ALA A 39 0.10 -6.78 3.68
N SER A 40 -0.39 -7.98 3.37
CA SER A 40 0.30 -8.95 2.49
C SER A 40 0.52 -8.43 1.07
N GLY A 41 -0.41 -7.61 0.57
CA GLY A 41 -0.29 -6.93 -0.72
C GLY A 41 0.73 -5.79 -0.67
N ILE A 42 0.77 -5.04 0.45
CA ILE A 42 1.79 -4.00 0.68
C ILE A 42 3.18 -4.63 0.70
N GLU A 43 3.40 -5.74 1.42
CA GLU A 43 4.71 -6.40 1.44
C GLU A 43 5.16 -6.84 0.04
N ARG A 44 4.23 -7.37 -0.76
CA ARG A 44 4.57 -7.85 -2.11
C ARG A 44 4.82 -6.72 -3.10
N VAL A 45 3.96 -5.71 -3.14
CA VAL A 45 4.09 -4.59 -4.08
C VAL A 45 5.18 -3.62 -3.61
N GLY A 46 5.29 -3.41 -2.30
CA GLY A 46 6.30 -2.60 -1.66
C GLY A 46 7.71 -3.12 -1.91
N ALA A 47 7.95 -4.43 -1.83
CA ALA A 47 9.24 -5.01 -2.21
C ALA A 47 9.61 -4.74 -3.69
N LEU A 48 8.63 -4.65 -4.60
CA LEU A 48 8.88 -4.27 -5.99
C LEU A 48 9.16 -2.77 -6.12
N ALA A 49 8.44 -1.93 -5.37
CA ALA A 49 8.65 -0.49 -5.32
C ALA A 49 10.04 -0.13 -4.77
N ALA A 50 10.46 -0.78 -3.67
CA ALA A 50 11.79 -0.61 -3.07
C ALA A 50 12.91 -0.94 -4.06
N ARG A 51 12.84 -2.09 -4.75
CA ARG A 51 13.77 -2.43 -5.85
C ARG A 51 13.72 -1.43 -7.01
N GLY A 52 12.56 -0.82 -7.25
CA GLY A 52 12.42 0.27 -8.22
C GLY A 52 13.14 1.53 -7.77
N ALA A 53 13.11 1.84 -6.47
CA ALA A 53 13.80 2.99 -5.90
C ALA A 53 15.32 2.82 -5.98
N GLU A 54 15.86 1.64 -5.69
CA GLU A 54 17.30 1.32 -5.89
C GLU A 54 17.77 1.56 -7.33
N ARG A 55 16.86 1.41 -8.30
CA ARG A 55 17.10 1.61 -9.73
C ARG A 55 16.77 3.03 -10.22
N GLY A 56 16.29 3.91 -9.35
CA GLY A 56 15.88 5.27 -9.69
C GLY A 56 14.62 5.38 -10.56
N ILE A 57 13.80 4.33 -10.62
CA ILE A 57 12.55 4.29 -11.42
C ILE A 57 11.28 4.51 -10.59
N VAL A 58 11.41 4.43 -9.27
CA VAL A 58 10.34 4.69 -8.29
C VAL A 58 10.87 5.68 -7.24
N TRP A 59 10.03 6.59 -6.78
CA TRP A 59 10.34 7.57 -5.74
C TRP A 59 9.09 7.93 -4.94
N ASP A 60 9.22 8.76 -3.90
CA ASP A 60 8.13 9.20 -3.03
C ASP A 60 7.22 8.04 -2.55
N ILE A 61 7.84 6.94 -2.09
CA ILE A 61 7.10 5.78 -1.60
C ILE A 61 6.52 6.11 -0.22
N GLU A 62 5.21 5.94 -0.07
CA GLU A 62 4.47 6.18 1.17
C GLU A 62 3.39 5.11 1.36
N VAL A 63 3.24 4.61 2.58
CA VAL A 63 2.13 3.75 2.99
C VAL A 63 1.34 4.45 4.10
N THR A 64 0.05 4.67 3.88
CA THR A 64 -0.85 5.26 4.89
C THR A 64 -1.91 4.28 5.38
N ASP A 65 -2.30 4.42 6.65
CA ASP A 65 -3.47 3.75 7.22
C ASP A 65 -4.78 4.46 6.83
N LYS A 66 -5.91 3.97 7.38
CA LYS A 66 -7.24 4.57 7.13
C LYS A 66 -7.40 6.01 7.58
N ASN A 67 -6.59 6.44 8.54
CA ASN A 67 -6.62 7.78 9.10
C ASN A 67 -5.64 8.70 8.36
N GLY A 68 -4.95 8.20 7.32
CA GLY A 68 -3.90 8.91 6.61
C GLY A 68 -2.59 8.99 7.38
N VAL A 69 -2.39 8.16 8.41
CA VAL A 69 -1.13 8.11 9.17
C VAL A 69 -0.11 7.34 8.36
N ASP A 70 1.07 7.94 8.17
CA ASP A 70 2.21 7.27 7.56
C ASP A 70 2.69 6.11 8.46
N VAL A 71 2.65 4.91 7.88
CA VAL A 71 3.03 3.63 8.47
C VAL A 71 4.01 2.89 7.55
N THR A 72 4.73 3.61 6.68
CA THR A 72 5.66 3.03 5.70
C THR A 72 6.67 2.08 6.36
N PHE A 73 7.25 2.49 7.48
CA PHE A 73 8.27 1.71 8.19
C PHE A 73 7.71 0.58 9.06
N ASP A 74 6.40 0.41 9.15
CA ASP A 74 5.79 -0.74 9.83
C ASP A 74 5.90 -2.02 8.97
N PHE A 75 6.24 -1.90 7.69
CA PHE A 75 6.38 -3.01 6.73
C PHE A 75 7.84 -3.39 6.52
N ALA A 76 8.12 -4.69 6.57
CA ALA A 76 9.49 -5.22 6.51
C ALA A 76 10.18 -4.88 5.18
N CYS A 77 9.43 -4.80 4.08
CA CYS A 77 9.95 -4.43 2.77
C CYS A 77 10.53 -3.00 2.66
N PHE A 78 10.35 -2.14 3.67
CA PHE A 78 10.86 -0.76 3.69
C PHE A 78 11.79 -0.46 4.88
N GLN A 79 12.26 -1.48 5.60
CA GLN A 79 13.12 -1.32 6.80
C GLN A 79 14.64 -1.43 6.51
N ASP A 80 15.06 -1.42 5.24
CA ASP A 80 16.48 -1.52 4.83
C ASP A 80 17.25 -0.19 5.00
#